data_AF-A0A951R6P1-F1
#
_entry.id   AF-A0A951R6P1-F1
#
_cell.length_a   1.000
_cell.length_b   1.000
_cell.length_c   1.000
_cell.angle_alpha   90.00
_cell.angle_beta   90.00
_cell.angle_gamma   90.00
#
_symmetry.space_group_name_H-M   'P 1'
#
loop_
_entity.id
_entity.type
_entity.pdbx_description
1 polymer ?
#
loop_
_entity_poly.entity_id
_entity_poly.type
_entity_poly.pdbx_seq_one_letter_code
_entity_poly.pdbx_strand_id
1 'polypeptide(L)'
;YKYLFMVRNSRGTLRDMSEAVMREVVGDRTLNEVLTVGRQEITQTVQEKLQELCNEYQNGIRVRQVVLQNVDPPDAVKASFNEVNQAQQDREKLINQARAEYNRVIPRARGEAQQTIQSAEGYATERVNRALGDVARFEAVLAEYQKAPEVTRQRIYLETMTKVLPRVEKKTILDAQTGGILPLLNLDK
;
A
#
# COMPACT_ATOMS: atom_id res chain seq x y z
N TYR A 1 17.02 -5.71 65.24
CA TYR A 1 17.36 -7.04 65.79
C TYR A 1 17.67 -8.06 64.70
N LYS A 2 16.71 -8.43 63.83
CA LYS A 2 16.86 -9.43 62.77
C LYS A 2 18.09 -9.25 61.84
N TYR A 3 18.28 -8.06 61.27
CA TYR A 3 19.39 -7.78 60.34
C TYR A 3 20.80 -7.87 60.94
N LEU A 4 20.95 -7.60 62.25
CA LEU A 4 22.26 -7.44 62.89
C LEU A 4 22.67 -8.66 63.75
N PHE A 5 21.72 -9.51 64.16
CA PHE A 5 21.96 -10.58 65.15
C PHE A 5 21.58 -11.99 64.69
N MET A 6 20.82 -12.17 63.61
CA MET A 6 20.35 -13.49 63.15
C MET A 6 21.20 -14.09 62.02
N VAL A 7 21.87 -13.25 61.21
CA VAL A 7 22.69 -13.69 60.08
C VAL A 7 24.09 -13.10 60.15
N ARG A 8 25.10 -13.98 60.06
CA ARG A 8 26.52 -13.66 60.25
C ARG A 8 27.07 -12.70 59.18
N ASN A 9 26.54 -12.74 57.95
CA ASN A 9 26.87 -11.80 56.86
C ASN A 9 25.64 -11.52 55.98
N SER A 10 24.77 -10.63 56.43
CA SER A 10 23.50 -10.32 55.74
C SER A 10 23.67 -9.84 54.28
N ARG A 11 24.77 -9.14 53.96
CA ARG A 11 25.04 -8.68 52.58
C ARG A 11 25.50 -9.82 51.66
N GLY A 12 26.36 -10.70 52.16
CA GLY A 12 26.80 -11.89 51.41
C GLY A 12 25.62 -12.82 51.10
N THR A 13 24.83 -13.13 52.12
CA THR A 13 23.62 -13.95 51.95
C THR A 13 22.63 -13.33 50.97
N LEU A 14 22.42 -12.00 51.01
CA LEU A 14 21.58 -11.32 50.01
C LEU A 14 22.10 -11.50 48.59
N ARG A 15 23.42 -11.40 48.38
CA ARG A 15 24.02 -11.61 47.07
C ARG A 15 23.81 -13.04 46.58
N ASP A 16 24.10 -14.03 47.42
CA ASP A 16 23.98 -15.45 47.06
C ASP A 16 22.52 -15.82 46.72
N MET A 17 21.57 -15.34 47.52
CA MET A 17 20.14 -15.49 47.23
C MET A 17 19.73 -14.80 45.92
N SER A 18 20.24 -13.59 45.68
CA SER A 18 19.96 -12.85 44.44
C SER A 18 20.48 -13.61 43.22
N GLU A 19 21.70 -14.13 43.28
CA GLU A 19 22.30 -14.91 42.18
C GLU A 19 21.54 -16.22 41.95
N ALA A 20 21.08 -16.90 43.00
CA ALA A 20 20.29 -18.13 42.90
C ALA A 20 18.92 -17.89 42.25
N VAL A 21 18.15 -16.91 42.76
CA VAL A 21 16.83 -16.56 42.21
C VAL A 21 16.95 -16.07 40.77
N MET A 22 17.95 -15.25 40.47
CA MET A 22 18.22 -14.80 39.10
C MET A 22 18.52 -15.97 38.16
N ARG A 23 19.32 -16.94 38.60
CA ARG A 23 19.65 -18.13 37.79
C ARG A 23 18.42 -19.01 37.54
N GLU A 24 17.56 -19.17 38.55
CA GLU A 24 16.31 -19.93 38.45
C GLU A 24 15.33 -19.28 37.46
N VAL A 25 15.01 -18.00 37.66
CA VAL A 25 14.01 -17.30 36.82
C VAL A 25 14.49 -17.11 35.38
N VAL A 26 15.78 -16.87 35.17
CA VAL A 26 16.35 -16.73 33.81
C VAL A 26 16.53 -18.09 33.13
N GLY A 27 16.79 -19.16 33.88
CA GLY A 27 16.97 -20.51 33.34
C GLY A 27 15.70 -21.08 32.70
N ASP A 28 14.53 -20.70 33.20
CA ASP A 28 13.23 -21.14 32.70
C ASP A 28 12.68 -20.29 31.53
N ARG A 29 13.42 -19.27 31.07
CA ARG A 29 12.98 -18.32 30.04
C ARG A 29 13.89 -18.35 28.83
N THR A 30 13.34 -18.00 27.66
CA THR A 30 14.15 -17.88 26.45
C THR A 30 14.93 -16.57 26.44
N LEU A 31 16.11 -16.58 25.83
CA LEU A 31 16.97 -15.38 25.72
C LEU A 31 16.21 -14.19 25.09
N ASN A 32 15.40 -14.44 24.07
CA ASN A 32 14.62 -13.41 23.39
C ASN A 32 13.58 -12.76 24.31
N GLU A 33 12.93 -13.52 25.19
CA GLU A 33 11.98 -12.99 26.17
C GLU A 33 12.69 -12.12 27.23
N VAL A 34 13.86 -12.55 27.68
CA VAL A 34 14.69 -11.80 28.64
C VAL A 34 15.20 -10.48 28.06
N LEU A 35 15.40 -10.42 26.73
CA LEU A 35 15.87 -9.23 26.02
C LEU A 35 14.76 -8.25 25.61
N THR A 36 13.52 -8.73 25.44
CA THR A 36 12.41 -7.95 24.89
C THR A 36 11.35 -7.63 25.95
N VAL A 37 10.21 -8.33 25.93
CA VAL A 37 8.99 -8.00 26.69
C VAL A 37 9.01 -8.59 28.10
N GLY A 38 9.73 -9.70 28.32
CA GLY A 38 9.76 -10.43 29.59
C GLY A 38 10.50 -9.72 30.72
N ARG A 39 11.21 -8.62 30.46
CA ARG A 39 12.02 -7.91 31.48
C ARG A 39 11.19 -7.48 32.70
N GLN A 40 10.00 -6.93 32.47
CA GLN A 40 9.15 -6.46 33.56
C GLN A 40 8.62 -7.64 34.39
N GLU A 41 8.16 -8.69 33.73
CA GLU A 41 7.64 -9.90 34.36
C GLU A 41 8.75 -10.59 35.19
N ILE A 42 9.93 -10.78 34.61
CA ILE A 42 11.10 -11.36 35.29
C ILE A 42 11.46 -10.54 36.52
N THR A 43 11.51 -9.21 36.39
CA THR A 43 11.86 -8.31 37.49
C THR A 43 10.86 -8.44 38.65
N GLN A 44 9.57 -8.55 38.33
CA GLN A 44 8.51 -8.73 39.32
C GLN A 44 8.60 -10.10 40.00
N THR A 45 8.73 -11.19 39.24
CA THR A 45 8.89 -12.55 39.79
C THR A 45 10.14 -12.67 40.67
N VAL A 46 11.26 -12.07 40.25
CA VAL A 46 12.49 -12.05 41.05
C VAL A 46 12.27 -11.25 42.34
N GLN A 47 11.61 -10.10 42.28
CA GLN A 47 11.31 -9.31 43.48
C GLN A 47 10.47 -10.10 44.49
N GLU A 48 9.43 -10.80 44.03
CA GLU A 48 8.54 -11.61 44.87
C GLU A 48 9.30 -12.77 45.52
N LYS A 49 9.99 -13.61 44.75
CA LYS A 49 10.78 -14.75 45.26
C LYS A 49 11.90 -14.31 46.20
N LEU A 50 12.59 -13.22 45.87
CA LEU A 50 13.69 -12.69 46.70
C LEU A 50 13.17 -12.12 48.02
N GLN A 51 11.97 -11.52 48.02
CA GLN A 51 11.30 -11.06 49.23
C GLN A 51 10.83 -12.23 50.11
N GLU A 52 10.33 -13.32 49.52
CA GLU A 52 9.98 -14.56 50.22
C GLU A 52 11.20 -15.16 50.95
N LEU A 53 12.32 -15.33 50.24
CA LEU A 53 13.57 -15.82 50.84
C LEU A 53 14.10 -14.89 51.94
N CYS A 54 14.01 -13.56 51.74
CA CYS A 54 14.41 -12.60 52.78
C CYS A 54 13.55 -12.71 54.06
N ASN A 55 12.27 -13.09 53.92
CA ASN A 55 11.37 -13.32 55.05
C ASN A 55 11.66 -14.66 55.73
N GLU A 56 11.92 -15.72 54.95
CA GLU A 56 12.24 -17.07 55.43
C GLU A 56 13.52 -17.09 56.28
N TYR A 57 14.61 -16.52 55.76
CA TYR A 57 15.86 -16.38 56.51
C TYR A 57 15.80 -15.32 57.62
N GLN A 58 14.66 -14.63 57.77
CA GLN A 58 14.42 -13.59 58.78
C GLN A 58 15.48 -12.49 58.75
N ASN A 59 15.93 -12.09 57.55
CA ASN A 59 17.03 -11.13 57.36
C ASN A 59 16.62 -9.68 57.68
N GLY A 60 15.31 -9.40 57.77
CA GLY A 60 14.78 -8.06 58.04
C GLY A 60 14.97 -7.07 56.88
N ILE A 61 15.29 -7.56 55.68
CA ILE A 61 15.46 -6.77 54.46
C ILE A 61 14.12 -6.72 53.70
N ARG A 62 13.74 -5.53 53.26
CA ARG A 62 12.60 -5.31 52.35
C ARG A 62 13.10 -4.92 50.97
N VAL A 63 12.77 -5.72 49.97
CA VAL A 63 13.09 -5.50 48.57
C VAL A 63 12.05 -4.53 48.01
N ARG A 64 12.49 -3.36 47.52
CA ARG A 64 11.58 -2.37 46.93
C ARG A 64 11.41 -2.53 45.42
N GLN A 65 12.53 -2.77 44.74
CA GLN A 65 12.58 -2.85 43.29
C GLN A 65 13.83 -3.64 42.90
N VAL A 66 13.69 -4.48 41.88
CA VAL A 66 14.80 -5.11 41.18
C VAL A 66 14.94 -4.41 39.82
N VAL A 67 16.16 -4.28 39.30
CA VAL A 67 16.38 -3.74 37.95
C VAL A 67 17.36 -4.66 37.25
N LEU A 68 16.91 -5.26 36.14
CA LEU A 68 17.77 -6.02 35.25
C LEU A 68 18.73 -5.07 34.53
N GLN A 69 20.02 -5.31 34.69
CA GLN A 69 21.07 -4.59 33.97
C GLN A 69 21.13 -5.07 32.50
N ASN A 70 22.19 -4.70 31.78
CA ASN A 70 22.42 -5.17 30.41
C ASN A 70 22.57 -6.69 30.40
N VAL A 71 21.82 -7.34 29.50
CA VAL A 71 21.90 -8.78 29.28
C VAL A 71 22.60 -8.95 27.96
N ASP A 72 23.87 -9.32 28.01
CA ASP A 72 24.70 -9.55 26.83
C ASP A 72 25.06 -11.03 26.74
N PRO A 73 24.95 -11.65 25.55
CA PRO A 73 25.44 -13.00 25.34
C PRO A 73 26.98 -13.05 25.51
N PRO A 74 27.55 -14.18 25.97
CA PRO A 74 28.99 -14.33 26.09
C PRO A 74 29.72 -14.10 24.76
N ASP A 75 30.94 -13.54 24.82
CA ASP A 75 31.71 -13.16 23.62
C ASP A 75 31.94 -14.33 22.66
N ALA A 76 32.08 -15.56 23.20
CA ALA A 76 32.29 -16.77 22.41
C ALA A 76 31.13 -17.11 21.45
N VAL A 77 29.89 -16.69 21.75
CA VAL A 77 28.69 -17.03 20.96
C VAL A 77 28.02 -15.83 20.31
N LYS A 78 28.51 -14.62 20.60
CA LYS A 78 27.95 -13.36 20.10
C LYS A 78 27.93 -13.29 18.57
N ALA A 79 28.99 -13.76 17.91
CA ALA A 79 29.09 -13.77 16.44
C ALA A 79 28.01 -14.67 15.80
N SER A 80 27.91 -15.92 16.24
CA SER A 80 26.92 -16.87 15.74
C SER A 80 25.48 -16.44 16.03
N PHE A 81 25.25 -15.79 17.18
CA PHE A 81 23.94 -15.26 17.52
C PHE A 81 23.52 -14.11 16.59
N ASN A 82 24.43 -13.18 16.31
CA ASN A 82 24.18 -12.10 15.38
C ASN A 82 23.92 -12.63 13.97
N GLU A 83 24.65 -13.67 13.55
CA GLU A 83 24.46 -14.32 12.25
C GLU A 83 23.07 -14.96 12.11
N VAL A 84 22.60 -15.69 13.13
CA VAL A 84 21.25 -16.29 13.12
C VAL A 84 20.16 -15.21 13.06
N ASN A 85 20.29 -14.14 13.84
CA ASN A 85 19.33 -13.04 13.79
C ASN A 85 19.32 -12.34 12.43
N GLN A 86 20.50 -12.11 11.86
CA GLN A 86 20.61 -11.53 10.52
C GLN A 86 19.98 -12.42 9.47
N ALA A 87 20.23 -13.74 9.51
CA ALA A 87 19.62 -14.69 8.60
C ALA A 87 18.10 -14.76 8.74
N GLN A 88 17.57 -14.65 9.96
CA GLN A 88 16.12 -14.58 10.20
C GLN A 88 15.52 -13.29 9.63
N GLN A 89 16.16 -12.15 9.86
CA GLN A 89 15.73 -10.86 9.30
C GLN A 89 15.78 -10.86 7.77
N ASP A 90 16.84 -11.40 7.18
CA ASP A 90 16.98 -11.51 5.73
C ASP A 90 15.91 -12.43 5.14
N ARG A 91 15.61 -13.57 5.80
CA ARG A 91 14.51 -14.46 5.41
C ARG A 91 13.16 -13.72 5.44
N GLU A 92 12.85 -13.01 6.52
CA GLU A 92 11.60 -12.25 6.63
C GLU A 92 11.51 -11.15 5.58
N LYS A 93 12.62 -10.45 5.33
CA LYS A 93 12.72 -9.43 4.28
C LYS A 93 12.44 -10.03 2.89
N LEU A 94 13.05 -11.16 2.55
CA LEU A 94 12.82 -11.86 1.29
C LEU A 94 11.36 -12.30 1.12
N ILE A 95 10.75 -12.85 2.18
CA ILE A 95 9.33 -13.23 2.17
C ILE A 95 8.45 -12.01 1.93
N ASN A 96 8.73 -10.90 2.62
CA ASN A 96 7.95 -9.67 2.48
C ASN A 96 8.11 -9.06 1.08
N GLN A 97 9.31 -9.09 0.51
CA GLN A 97 9.56 -8.64 -0.87
C GLN A 97 8.80 -9.50 -1.89
N ALA A 98 8.85 -10.82 -1.77
CA ALA A 98 8.13 -11.73 -2.65
C ALA A 98 6.61 -11.53 -2.56
N ARG A 99 6.07 -11.34 -1.34
CA ARG A 99 4.65 -11.03 -1.14
C ARG A 99 4.27 -9.68 -1.75
N ALA A 100 5.12 -8.66 -1.61
CA ALA A 100 4.89 -7.35 -2.20
C ALA A 100 4.87 -7.42 -3.73
N GLU A 101 5.79 -8.17 -4.33
CA GLU A 101 5.84 -8.38 -5.78
C GLU A 101 4.60 -9.13 -6.28
N TYR A 102 4.23 -10.23 -5.62
CA TYR A 102 3.00 -10.98 -5.92
C TYR A 102 1.76 -10.07 -5.86
N ASN A 103 1.61 -9.29 -4.78
CA ASN A 103 0.51 -8.36 -4.57
C ASN A 103 0.52 -7.18 -5.55
N ARG A 104 1.64 -6.91 -6.21
CA ARG A 104 1.74 -5.87 -7.23
C ARG A 104 1.41 -6.41 -8.62
N VAL A 105 1.99 -7.55 -9.00
CA VAL A 105 1.92 -8.07 -10.36
C VAL A 105 0.56 -8.72 -10.64
N ILE A 106 0.08 -9.60 -9.75
CA ILE A 106 -1.15 -10.38 -10.02
C ILE A 106 -2.40 -9.49 -10.05
N PRO A 107 -2.65 -8.60 -9.07
CA PRO A 107 -3.82 -7.73 -9.11
C PRO A 107 -3.77 -6.73 -10.26
N ARG A 108 -2.58 -6.21 -10.59
CA ARG A 108 -2.40 -5.31 -11.73
C ARG A 108 -2.73 -6.01 -13.05
N ALA A 109 -2.17 -7.18 -13.30
CA ALA A 109 -2.44 -7.95 -14.51
C ALA A 109 -3.93 -8.31 -14.65
N ARG A 110 -4.59 -8.69 -13.54
CA ARG A 110 -6.05 -8.91 -13.51
C ARG A 110 -6.83 -7.63 -13.82
N GLY A 111 -6.41 -6.50 -13.25
CA GLY A 111 -7.03 -5.19 -13.51
C GLY A 111 -6.90 -4.77 -14.98
N GLU A 112 -5.71 -4.90 -15.57
CA GLU A 112 -5.45 -4.60 -16.98
C GLU A 112 -6.27 -5.51 -17.92
N ALA A 113 -6.35 -6.82 -17.60
CA ALA A 113 -7.19 -7.75 -18.34
C ALA A 113 -8.68 -7.36 -18.28
N GLN A 114 -9.19 -7.08 -17.08
CA GLN A 114 -10.59 -6.67 -16.90
C GLN A 114 -10.88 -5.33 -17.58
N GLN A 115 -9.98 -4.36 -17.50
CA GLN A 115 -10.10 -3.08 -18.18
C GLN A 115 -10.19 -3.26 -19.69
N THR A 116 -9.38 -4.15 -20.25
CA THR A 116 -9.38 -4.45 -21.70
C THR A 116 -10.72 -5.05 -22.12
N ILE A 117 -11.25 -6.01 -21.35
CA ILE A 117 -12.57 -6.63 -21.61
C ILE A 117 -13.68 -5.58 -21.55
N GLN A 118 -13.74 -4.80 -20.46
CA GLN A 118 -14.77 -3.77 -20.30
C GLN A 118 -14.68 -2.69 -21.39
N SER A 119 -13.48 -2.33 -21.83
CA SER A 119 -13.29 -1.37 -22.91
C SER A 119 -13.81 -1.93 -24.24
N ALA A 120 -13.59 -3.21 -24.50
CA ALA A 120 -14.10 -3.89 -25.69
C ALA A 120 -15.63 -4.02 -25.68
N GLU A 121 -16.21 -4.39 -24.54
CA GLU A 121 -17.67 -4.44 -24.34
C GLU A 121 -18.32 -3.06 -24.49
N GLY A 122 -17.68 -2.03 -23.92
CA GLY A 122 -18.10 -0.63 -24.06
C GLY A 122 -18.07 -0.18 -25.50
N TYR A 123 -16.98 -0.48 -26.24
CA TYR A 123 -16.88 -0.17 -27.67
C TYR A 123 -17.95 -0.89 -28.50
N ALA A 124 -18.18 -2.18 -28.25
CA ALA A 124 -19.22 -2.94 -28.95
C ALA A 124 -20.61 -2.32 -28.72
N THR A 125 -20.91 -1.97 -27.46
CA THR A 125 -22.17 -1.32 -27.07
C THR A 125 -22.31 0.06 -27.71
N GLU A 126 -21.25 0.87 -27.70
CA GLU A 126 -21.22 2.19 -28.36
C GLU A 126 -21.49 2.04 -29.86
N ARG A 127 -20.86 1.06 -30.52
CA ARG A 127 -21.03 0.81 -31.96
C ARG A 127 -22.47 0.44 -32.31
N VAL A 128 -23.10 -0.44 -31.53
CA VAL A 128 -24.51 -0.81 -31.72
C VAL A 128 -25.42 0.40 -31.49
N ASN A 129 -25.23 1.11 -30.37
CA ASN A 129 -26.06 2.27 -30.05
C ASN A 129 -25.92 3.41 -31.06
N ARG A 130 -24.70 3.66 -31.57
CA ARG A 130 -24.46 4.64 -32.63
C ARG A 130 -25.19 4.23 -33.91
N ALA A 131 -25.11 2.96 -34.32
CA ALA A 131 -25.83 2.47 -35.48
C ALA A 131 -27.36 2.61 -35.33
N LEU A 132 -27.92 2.24 -34.16
CA LEU A 132 -29.34 2.42 -33.87
C LEU A 132 -29.75 3.90 -33.87
N GLY A 133 -28.92 4.78 -33.31
CA GLY A 133 -29.15 6.22 -33.33
C GLY A 133 -29.09 6.82 -34.74
N ASP A 134 -28.20 6.35 -35.59
CA ASP A 134 -28.10 6.77 -36.99
C ASP A 134 -29.31 6.30 -37.80
N VAL A 135 -29.77 5.06 -37.60
CA VAL A 135 -31.01 4.54 -38.21
C VAL A 135 -32.22 5.35 -37.76
N ALA A 136 -32.39 5.56 -36.45
CA ALA A 136 -33.52 6.34 -35.93
C ALA A 136 -33.52 7.78 -36.47
N ARG A 137 -32.33 8.40 -36.60
CA ARG A 137 -32.19 9.72 -37.23
C ARG A 137 -32.57 9.69 -38.70
N PHE A 138 -32.13 8.68 -39.44
CA PHE A 138 -32.47 8.52 -40.85
C PHE A 138 -33.97 8.31 -41.06
N GLU A 139 -34.61 7.43 -40.28
CA GLU A 139 -36.05 7.18 -40.35
C GLU A 139 -36.87 8.45 -40.06
N ALA A 140 -36.46 9.24 -39.06
CA ALA A 140 -37.10 10.51 -38.76
C ALA A 140 -37.01 11.50 -39.94
N VAL A 141 -35.86 11.59 -40.60
CA VAL A 141 -35.67 12.45 -41.79
C VAL A 141 -36.47 11.91 -42.98
N LEU A 142 -36.50 10.59 -43.19
CA LEU A 142 -37.24 9.95 -44.28
C LEU A 142 -38.75 10.21 -44.15
N ALA A 143 -39.29 10.12 -42.93
CA ALA A 143 -40.70 10.40 -42.66
C ALA A 143 -41.10 11.83 -43.03
N GLU A 144 -40.25 12.83 -42.72
CA GLU A 144 -40.50 14.23 -43.10
C GLU A 144 -40.27 14.48 -44.60
N TYR A 145 -39.27 13.82 -45.19
CA TYR A 145 -39.00 13.89 -46.62
C TYR A 145 -40.18 13.38 -47.45
N GLN A 146 -40.81 12.27 -47.03
CA GLN A 146 -41.99 11.71 -47.68
C GLN A 146 -43.18 12.69 -47.66
N LYS A 147 -43.31 13.51 -46.61
CA LYS A 147 -44.37 14.54 -46.51
C LYS A 147 -44.08 15.75 -47.40
N ALA A 148 -42.84 16.23 -47.43
CA ALA A 148 -42.45 17.43 -48.18
C ALA A 148 -41.01 17.32 -48.74
N PRO A 149 -40.84 16.75 -49.95
CA PRO A 149 -39.52 16.45 -50.51
C PRO A 149 -38.66 17.70 -50.81
N GLU A 150 -39.24 18.72 -51.45
CA GLU A 150 -38.53 19.93 -51.89
C GLU A 150 -37.99 20.74 -50.69
N VAL A 151 -38.84 21.00 -49.71
CA VAL A 151 -38.49 21.79 -48.51
C VAL A 151 -37.41 21.06 -47.68
N THR A 152 -37.52 19.74 -47.55
CA THR A 152 -36.57 18.93 -46.80
C THR A 152 -35.19 18.93 -47.45
N ARG A 153 -35.09 18.78 -48.78
CA ARG A 153 -33.81 18.86 -49.51
C ARG A 153 -33.15 20.23 -49.33
N GLN A 154 -33.92 21.29 -49.52
CA GLN A 154 -33.40 22.65 -49.46
C GLN A 154 -32.91 22.99 -48.05
N ARG A 155 -33.65 22.55 -47.02
CA ARG A 155 -33.22 22.68 -45.62
C ARG A 155 -31.91 21.95 -45.34
N ILE A 156 -31.79 20.67 -45.71
CA ILE A 156 -30.57 19.88 -45.49
C ILE A 156 -29.36 20.54 -46.18
N TYR A 157 -29.55 21.03 -47.40
CA TYR A 157 -28.51 21.75 -48.15
C TYR A 157 -28.05 23.01 -47.39
N LEU A 158 -28.99 23.85 -46.97
CA LEU A 158 -28.67 25.09 -46.25
C LEU A 158 -28.02 24.81 -44.88
N GLU A 159 -28.50 23.83 -44.13
CA GLU A 159 -27.89 23.42 -42.84
C GLU A 159 -26.47 22.88 -43.03
N THR A 160 -26.24 22.05 -44.06
CA THR A 160 -24.92 21.50 -44.37
C THR A 160 -23.97 22.61 -44.81
N MET A 161 -24.44 23.51 -45.68
CA MET A 161 -23.66 24.64 -46.17
C MET A 161 -23.31 25.61 -45.04
N THR A 162 -24.22 25.84 -44.09
CA THR A 162 -23.97 26.65 -42.88
C THR A 162 -22.87 26.04 -42.00
N LYS A 163 -22.78 24.71 -41.90
CA LYS A 163 -21.74 24.01 -41.13
C LYS A 163 -20.38 23.99 -41.83
N VAL A 164 -20.38 23.85 -43.16
CA VAL A 164 -19.15 23.68 -43.95
C VAL A 164 -18.52 25.03 -44.30
N LEU A 165 -19.32 26.04 -44.66
CA LEU A 165 -18.81 27.36 -45.11
C LEU A 165 -17.82 28.02 -44.13
N PRO A 166 -18.01 27.99 -42.79
CA PRO A 166 -17.05 28.59 -41.86
C PRO A 166 -15.69 27.89 -41.80
N ARG A 167 -15.60 26.62 -42.24
CA ARG A 167 -14.35 25.85 -42.27
C ARG A 167 -13.53 26.10 -43.54
N VAL A 168 -14.06 26.86 -44.50
CA VAL A 168 -13.39 27.16 -45.77
C VAL A 168 -12.69 28.51 -45.65
N GLU A 169 -11.36 28.49 -45.51
CA GLU A 169 -10.55 29.68 -45.24
C GLU A 169 -10.48 30.68 -46.41
N LYS A 170 -10.46 30.18 -47.66
CA LYS A 170 -10.48 31.02 -48.88
C LYS A 170 -11.68 30.68 -49.74
N LYS A 171 -12.64 31.60 -49.81
CA LYS A 171 -13.83 31.49 -50.66
C LYS A 171 -13.71 32.47 -51.83
N THR A 172 -13.48 31.94 -53.03
CA THR A 172 -13.55 32.71 -54.28
C THR A 172 -14.92 32.49 -54.90
N ILE A 173 -15.76 33.51 -54.95
CA ILE A 173 -17.08 33.46 -55.60
C ILE A 173 -16.92 34.08 -56.98
N LEU A 174 -17.18 33.30 -58.02
CA LEU A 174 -17.04 33.71 -59.41
C LEU A 174 -18.42 33.81 -60.04
N ASP A 175 -18.69 34.91 -60.75
CA ASP A 175 -19.91 35.09 -61.53
C ASP A 175 -19.79 34.34 -62.86
N ALA A 176 -20.83 33.57 -63.20
CA ALA A 176 -20.86 32.69 -64.38
C ALA A 176 -20.72 33.43 -65.72
N GLN A 177 -20.91 34.76 -65.73
CA GLN A 177 -20.75 35.58 -66.94
C GLN A 177 -19.32 36.09 -67.18
N THR A 178 -18.39 35.89 -66.25
CA THR A 178 -17.01 36.40 -66.40
C THR A 178 -16.10 35.29 -66.96
N GLY A 179 -15.99 35.24 -68.29
CA GLY A 179 -15.11 34.32 -69.00
C GLY A 179 -13.63 34.69 -68.85
N GLY A 180 -12.85 33.75 -68.30
CA GLY A 180 -11.39 33.78 -68.32
C GLY A 180 -10.77 34.48 -67.12
N ILE A 181 -10.27 33.70 -66.16
CA ILE A 181 -9.42 34.20 -65.08
C ILE A 181 -8.19 33.32 -65.02
N LEU A 182 -7.02 33.96 -65.14
CA LEU A 182 -5.74 33.28 -64.90
C LEU A 182 -5.71 32.75 -63.46
N PRO A 183 -5.15 31.55 -63.23
CA PRO A 183 -5.02 31.00 -61.89
C PRO A 183 -4.17 31.96 -61.04
N LEU A 184 -4.79 32.53 -60.00
CA LEU A 184 -4.09 33.31 -58.99
C LEU A 184 -3.17 32.37 -58.21
N LEU A 185 -1.93 32.25 -58.68
CA LEU A 185 -0.84 31.63 -57.95
C LEU A 185 -0.47 32.58 -56.79
N ASN A 186 -0.86 32.23 -55.57
CA ASN A 186 -0.48 32.98 -54.38
C ASN A 186 1.01 32.76 -54.10
N LEU A 187 1.85 33.70 -54.52
CA LEU A 187 3.21 33.86 -54.02
C LEU A 187 3.16 34.72 -52.77
N ASP A 188 2.83 34.12 -51.63
CA ASP A 188 3.43 34.48 -50.34
C ASP A 188 2.88 33.60 -49.20
N LYS A 189 3.83 32.91 -48.56
CA LYS A 189 3.81 32.03 -47.38
C LYS A 189 3.07 30.70 -47.47
#